data_AF-A0A9P5G523-F1
#
_entry.id   AF-A0A9P5G523-F1
#
_cell.length_a   1.000
_cell.length_b   1.000
_cell.length_c   1.000
_cell.angle_alpha   90.00
_cell.angle_beta   90.00
_cell.angle_gamma   90.00
#
_symmetry.space_group_name_H-M   'P 1'
#
loop_
_entity.id
_entity.type
_entity.pdbx_description
1 polymer ?
#
loop_
_entity_poly.entity_id
_entity_poly.type
_entity_poly.pdbx_seq_one_letter_code
_entity_poly.pdbx_strand_id
1 'polypeptide(L)'
;MAAGFRESGIGSNNLVGIRISLKLDVPIAKLDPATGHLVPLVSDEFVVDHLDLMMRDRFRENFRRRDVLHRGIARDFFTSPNGQDKPDISTPKRFTDQTQGLSAASTVAAGASGKEDKEARRERKRREGLLRQADRQKEKAEARLLKQQQEQDQQQTPSSTESTN
;
A
#
# COMPACT_ATOMS: atom_id res chain seq x y z
N MET A 1 17.49 12.70 0.11
CA MET A 1 16.56 12.25 1.18
C MET A 1 15.12 11.96 0.74
N ALA A 2 14.56 12.60 -0.31
CA ALA A 2 13.15 12.44 -0.70
C ALA A 2 12.68 11.00 -0.96
N ALA A 3 13.60 10.10 -1.37
CA ALA A 3 13.31 8.68 -1.56
C ALA A 3 13.11 7.88 -0.25
N GLY A 4 13.32 8.47 0.94
CA GLY A 4 13.03 7.86 2.25
C GLY A 4 14.22 7.23 2.98
N PHE A 5 15.44 7.34 2.43
CA PHE A 5 16.68 6.89 3.07
C PHE A 5 17.20 7.92 4.08
N ARG A 6 16.54 8.04 5.23
CA ARG A 6 16.81 9.11 6.23
C ARG A 6 18.14 8.98 6.96
N GLU A 7 18.69 7.78 7.04
CA GLU A 7 19.98 7.50 7.67
C GLU A 7 21.15 7.63 6.69
N SER A 8 20.90 8.19 5.51
CA SER A 8 21.96 8.45 4.54
C SER A 8 22.82 9.62 4.99
N GLY A 9 24.12 9.53 4.73
CA GLY A 9 25.09 10.55 5.08
C GLY A 9 26.26 10.58 4.10
N ILE A 10 27.08 11.63 4.21
CA ILE A 10 28.31 11.79 3.45
C ILE A 10 29.48 11.52 4.39
N GLY A 11 30.32 10.55 4.05
CA GLY A 11 31.54 10.22 4.76
C GLY A 11 32.76 10.97 4.23
N SER A 12 33.95 10.49 4.58
CA SER A 12 35.21 10.99 4.02
C SER A 12 35.29 10.74 2.51
N ASN A 13 36.07 11.56 1.80
CA ASN A 13 36.24 11.49 0.34
C ASN A 13 34.92 11.61 -0.46
N ASN A 14 33.92 12.32 0.06
CA ASN A 14 32.60 12.48 -0.56
C ASN A 14 31.89 11.15 -0.84
N LEU A 15 32.22 10.09 -0.09
CA LEU A 15 31.52 8.81 -0.20
C LEU A 15 30.14 8.91 0.43
N VAL A 16 29.11 8.67 -0.37
CA VAL A 16 27.72 8.74 0.11
C VAL A 16 27.25 7.37 0.55
N GLY A 17 26.94 7.22 1.83
CA GLY A 17 26.26 6.04 2.37
C GLY A 17 24.75 6.19 2.22
N ILE A 18 24.10 5.29 1.48
CA ILE A 18 22.64 5.25 1.34
C ILE A 18 22.09 4.19 2.29
N ARG A 19 21.39 4.63 3.35
CA ARG A 19 20.87 3.76 4.40
C ARG A 19 19.41 4.05 4.72
N ILE A 20 18.64 3.00 4.93
CA ILE A 20 17.23 3.06 5.31
C ILE A 20 17.03 2.54 6.73
N SER A 21 16.21 3.23 7.51
CA SER A 21 15.82 2.82 8.87
C SER A 21 14.66 1.83 8.82
N LEU A 22 14.85 0.69 8.17
CA LEU A 22 13.91 -0.42 8.16
C LEU A 22 14.60 -1.64 8.76
N LYS A 23 14.39 -1.86 10.06
CA LYS A 23 14.90 -3.02 10.79
C LYS A 23 13.81 -3.70 11.60
N LEU A 24 13.97 -4.99 11.83
CA LEU A 24 13.14 -5.79 12.72
C LEU A 24 14.06 -6.63 13.58
N ASP A 25 14.24 -6.20 14.82
CA ASP A 25 15.09 -6.88 15.80
C ASP A 25 14.15 -7.51 16.84
N VAL A 26 13.96 -8.83 16.78
CA VAL A 26 13.06 -9.57 17.69
C VAL A 26 13.75 -10.83 18.19
N PRO A 27 13.89 -11.02 19.51
CA PRO A 27 14.40 -12.28 20.07
C PRO A 27 13.35 -13.38 19.93
N ILE A 28 13.74 -14.51 19.34
CA ILE A 28 12.83 -15.65 19.07
C ILE A 28 13.08 -16.86 19.99
N ALA A 29 14.29 -17.00 20.51
CA ALA A 29 14.68 -18.07 21.42
C ALA A 29 15.82 -17.62 22.33
N LYS A 30 15.98 -18.30 23.47
CA LYS A 30 17.14 -18.16 24.35
C LYS A 30 17.85 -19.50 24.50
N LEU A 31 19.16 -19.48 24.72
CA LEU A 31 19.90 -20.67 25.11
C LEU A 31 19.72 -20.90 26.62
N ASP A 32 19.26 -22.09 27.00
CA ASP A 32 19.28 -22.52 28.39
C ASP A 32 20.69 -22.99 28.77
N PRO A 33 21.40 -22.30 29.69
CA PRO A 33 22.76 -22.67 30.05
C PRO A 33 22.86 -24.00 30.80
N ALA A 34 21.79 -24.46 31.44
CA ALA A 34 21.81 -25.71 32.21
C ALA A 34 21.66 -26.94 31.32
N THR A 35 20.80 -26.86 30.31
CA THR A 35 20.51 -27.98 29.41
C THR A 35 21.24 -27.88 28.07
N GLY A 36 21.75 -26.70 27.71
CA GLY A 36 22.37 -26.43 26.41
C GLY A 36 21.38 -26.34 25.25
N HIS A 37 20.07 -26.36 25.53
CA HIS A 37 19.02 -26.33 24.50
C HIS A 37 18.47 -24.92 24.25
N LEU A 38 18.01 -24.68 23.02
CA LEU A 38 17.28 -23.47 22.68
C LEU A 38 15.84 -23.58 23.17
N VAL A 39 15.42 -22.63 23.98
CA VAL A 39 14.06 -22.48 24.48
C VAL A 39 13.39 -21.35 23.69
N PRO A 40 12.35 -21.65 22.88
CA PRO A 40 11.57 -20.64 22.19
C PRO A 40 10.95 -19.63 23.17
N LEU A 41 10.99 -18.34 22.82
CA LEU A 41 10.36 -17.27 23.60
C LEU A 41 8.98 -16.89 23.06
N VAL A 42 8.68 -17.33 21.85
CA VAL A 42 7.46 -17.02 21.10
C VAL A 42 6.86 -18.32 20.57
N SER A 43 5.55 -18.32 20.32
CA SER A 43 4.89 -19.46 19.70
C SER A 43 5.12 -19.48 18.18
N ASP A 44 4.92 -20.65 17.57
CA ASP A 44 5.07 -20.81 16.13
C ASP A 44 4.06 -19.95 15.36
N GLU A 45 2.83 -19.81 15.88
CA GLU A 45 1.80 -18.95 15.28
C GLU A 45 2.23 -17.48 15.29
N PHE A 46 2.88 -17.01 16.35
CA PHE A 46 3.41 -15.65 16.38
C PHE A 46 4.49 -15.43 15.30
N VAL A 47 5.36 -16.41 15.09
CA VAL A 47 6.41 -16.32 14.07
C VAL A 47 5.80 -16.29 12.67
N VAL A 48 4.90 -17.21 12.37
CA VAL A 48 4.31 -17.36 11.03
C VAL A 48 3.33 -16.23 10.71
N ASP A 49 2.42 -15.91 11.61
CA ASP A 49 1.34 -14.98 11.29
C ASP A 49 1.75 -13.51 11.43
N HIS A 50 2.65 -13.22 12.38
CA HIS A 50 2.98 -11.83 12.72
C HIS A 50 4.39 -11.45 12.27
N LEU A 51 5.42 -12.21 12.64
CA LEU A 51 6.79 -11.84 12.29
C LEU A 51 7.04 -11.93 10.78
N ASP A 52 6.59 -12.99 10.11
CA ASP A 52 6.75 -13.13 8.66
C ASP A 52 6.06 -11.97 7.92
N LEU A 53 4.83 -11.62 8.30
CA LEU A 53 4.13 -10.47 7.72
C LEU A 53 4.92 -9.17 7.91
N MET A 54 5.36 -8.88 9.14
CA MET A 54 6.16 -7.68 9.44
C MET A 54 7.48 -7.64 8.68
N MET A 55 8.15 -8.79 8.49
CA MET A 55 9.37 -8.89 7.69
C MET A 55 9.09 -8.58 6.23
N ARG A 56 8.09 -9.24 5.63
CA ARG A 56 7.71 -9.06 4.23
C ARG A 56 7.35 -7.61 3.91
N ASP A 57 6.61 -6.95 4.80
CA ASP A 57 6.23 -5.55 4.61
C ASP A 57 7.43 -4.61 4.61
N ARG A 58 8.40 -4.83 5.51
CA ARG A 58 9.65 -4.05 5.53
C ARG A 58 10.47 -4.29 4.27
N PHE A 59 10.57 -5.52 3.79
CA PHE A 59 11.26 -5.82 2.53
C PHE A 59 10.59 -5.14 1.34
N ARG A 60 9.26 -5.26 1.22
CA ARG A 60 8.48 -4.61 0.15
C ARG A 60 8.66 -3.10 0.16
N GLU A 61 8.60 -2.49 1.34
CA GLU A 61 8.81 -1.05 1.48
C GLU A 61 10.25 -0.66 1.10
N ASN A 62 11.25 -1.43 1.51
CA ASN A 62 12.64 -1.19 1.12
C ASN A 62 12.82 -1.21 -0.41
N PHE A 63 12.28 -2.24 -1.09
CA PHE A 63 12.31 -2.31 -2.55
C PHE A 63 11.60 -1.13 -3.20
N ARG A 64 10.42 -0.75 -2.69
CA ARG A 64 9.68 0.40 -3.22
C ARG A 64 10.50 1.69 -3.10
N ARG A 65 11.20 1.89 -1.98
CA ARG A 65 12.06 3.06 -1.71
C ARG A 65 13.29 3.07 -2.63
N ARG A 66 13.92 1.91 -2.82
CA ARG A 66 15.00 1.72 -3.80
C ARG A 66 14.54 2.11 -5.20
N ASP A 67 13.37 1.64 -5.63
CA ASP A 67 12.88 1.94 -6.98
C ASP A 67 12.53 3.42 -7.16
N VAL A 68 12.03 4.10 -6.11
CA VAL A 68 11.86 5.56 -6.12
C VAL A 68 13.19 6.27 -6.28
N LEU A 69 14.24 5.84 -5.57
CA LEU A 69 15.57 6.40 -5.70
C LEU A 69 16.13 6.23 -7.12
N HIS A 70 16.07 5.01 -7.66
CA HIS A 70 16.52 4.74 -9.04
C HIS A 70 15.81 5.61 -10.05
N ARG A 71 14.48 5.76 -9.96
CA ARG A 71 13.74 6.65 -10.85
C ARG A 71 14.12 8.12 -10.70
N GLY A 72 14.39 8.57 -9.48
CA GLY A 72 14.88 9.93 -9.23
C GLY A 72 16.22 10.18 -9.91
N ILE A 73 17.17 9.26 -9.75
CA ILE A 73 18.48 9.33 -10.41
C ILE A 73 18.31 9.29 -11.94
N ALA A 74 17.51 8.35 -12.46
CA ALA A 74 17.21 8.23 -13.89
C ALA A 74 16.67 9.55 -14.47
N ARG A 75 15.72 10.17 -13.77
CA ARG A 75 15.12 11.44 -14.16
C ARG A 75 16.14 12.58 -14.15
N ASP A 76 16.89 12.72 -13.07
CA ASP A 76 17.73 13.90 -12.83
C ASP A 76 19.03 13.88 -13.66
N PHE A 77 19.55 12.68 -13.99
CA PHE A 77 20.83 12.54 -14.70
C PHE A 77 20.72 12.08 -16.16
N PHE A 78 19.69 11.31 -16.50
CA PHE A 78 19.64 10.59 -17.77
C PHE A 78 18.42 10.94 -18.64
N THR A 79 17.50 11.77 -18.14
CA THR A 79 16.34 12.20 -18.94
C THR A 79 16.57 13.63 -19.43
N SER A 80 16.60 13.80 -20.75
CA SER A 80 16.77 15.11 -21.38
C SER A 80 15.62 16.08 -21.00
N PRO A 81 15.90 17.39 -20.80
CA PRO A 81 14.89 18.38 -20.39
C PRO A 81 13.72 18.53 -21.38
N ASN A 82 13.89 18.10 -22.63
CA ASN A 82 12.86 18.16 -23.67
C ASN A 82 11.97 16.90 -23.77
N GLY A 83 12.09 15.93 -22.86
CA GLY A 83 11.11 14.85 -22.68
C GLY A 83 10.94 13.87 -23.85
N GLN A 84 11.85 13.87 -24.83
CA GLN A 84 11.77 12.98 -26.01
C GLN A 84 12.42 11.61 -25.78
N ASP A 85 13.34 11.50 -24.83
CA ASP A 85 13.88 10.21 -24.41
C ASP A 85 12.95 9.63 -23.36
N LYS A 86 12.00 8.78 -23.78
CA LYS A 86 11.44 7.82 -22.82
C LYS A 86 12.62 6.95 -22.40
N PRO A 87 13.07 6.98 -21.13
CA PRO A 87 14.01 5.96 -20.69
C PRO A 87 13.35 4.63 -21.01
N ASP A 88 14.03 3.80 -21.78
CA ASP A 88 13.56 2.46 -22.07
C ASP A 88 13.53 1.70 -20.75
N ILE A 89 12.40 1.79 -20.04
CA ILE A 89 12.05 0.94 -18.91
C ILE A 89 11.49 -0.36 -19.49
N SER A 90 12.06 -0.87 -20.59
CA SER A 90 12.13 -2.31 -20.73
C SER A 90 12.97 -2.76 -19.54
N THR A 91 12.29 -3.47 -18.64
CA THR A 91 12.76 -4.15 -17.43
C THR A 91 14.28 -4.11 -17.27
N PRO A 92 14.86 -3.64 -16.14
CA PRO A 92 16.29 -3.78 -15.95
C PRO A 92 16.61 -5.24 -16.23
N LYS A 93 17.45 -5.50 -17.25
CA LYS A 93 17.93 -6.85 -17.55
C LYS A 93 18.44 -7.38 -16.22
N ARG A 94 17.62 -8.21 -15.57
CA ARG A 94 18.03 -8.93 -14.38
C ARG A 94 19.32 -9.58 -14.81
N PHE A 95 20.38 -9.31 -14.07
CA PHE A 95 21.62 -10.08 -14.17
C PHE A 95 21.28 -11.49 -13.62
N THR A 96 20.50 -12.24 -14.40
CA THR A 96 20.17 -13.64 -14.20
C THR A 96 20.80 -14.35 -15.37
N ASP A 97 22.09 -14.63 -15.23
CA ASP A 97 22.69 -15.74 -15.96
C ASP A 97 23.68 -16.45 -15.05
N GLN A 98 23.12 -17.27 -14.16
CA GLN A 98 23.68 -18.53 -13.70
C GLN A 98 22.61 -19.28 -12.89
N THR A 99 21.57 -19.73 -13.58
CA THR A 99 20.82 -20.93 -13.19
C THR A 99 19.98 -21.35 -14.38
N GLN A 100 20.46 -22.38 -15.07
CA GLN A 100 19.71 -23.10 -16.07
C GLN A 100 18.48 -23.74 -15.42
N GLY A 101 17.37 -23.76 -16.17
CA GLY A 101 16.29 -24.74 -16.00
C GLY A 101 15.12 -24.26 -15.15
N LEU A 102 14.03 -23.84 -15.82
CA LEU A 102 12.76 -24.60 -15.86
C LEU A 102 11.67 -23.72 -16.51
N SER A 103 11.09 -24.27 -17.56
CA SER A 103 10.04 -23.72 -18.41
C SER A 103 8.69 -23.65 -17.70
N ALA A 104 7.99 -22.52 -17.83
CA ALA A 104 6.54 -22.49 -17.82
C ALA A 104 6.07 -21.45 -18.86
N ALA A 105 5.65 -21.96 -20.01
CA ALA A 105 5.00 -21.19 -21.04
C ALA A 105 3.56 -20.85 -20.63
N SER A 106 3.10 -19.70 -21.12
CA SER A 106 1.76 -19.43 -21.61
C SER A 106 0.85 -18.51 -20.78
N THR A 107 0.48 -17.45 -21.49
CA THR A 107 -0.82 -16.76 -21.52
C THR A 107 -1.20 -15.85 -20.36
N VAL A 108 -0.95 -14.54 -20.56
CA VAL A 108 -1.96 -13.54 -20.22
C VAL A 108 -2.07 -12.49 -21.31
N ALA A 109 -3.32 -12.24 -21.66
CA ALA A 109 -3.85 -11.50 -22.78
C ALA A 109 -3.39 -10.03 -22.84
N ALA A 110 -3.38 -9.54 -24.08
CA ALA A 110 -3.29 -8.15 -24.45
C ALA A 110 -4.34 -7.27 -23.73
N GLY A 111 -3.89 -6.14 -23.19
CA GLY A 111 -4.74 -5.09 -22.61
C GLY A 111 -4.04 -3.74 -22.74
N ALA A 112 -4.49 -2.95 -23.71
CA ALA A 112 -3.93 -1.70 -24.22
C ALA A 112 -3.46 -0.68 -23.16
N SER A 113 -2.22 -0.21 -23.29
CA SER A 113 -1.63 0.89 -22.52
C SER A 113 -1.87 2.25 -23.20
N GLY A 114 -3.12 2.69 -23.26
CA GLY A 114 -3.43 4.09 -23.50
C GLY A 114 -3.16 4.91 -22.24
N LYS A 115 -2.00 5.58 -22.15
CA LYS A 115 -1.71 6.50 -21.04
C LYS A 115 -2.71 7.66 -21.11
N GLU A 116 -3.66 7.68 -20.17
CA GLU A 116 -4.60 8.79 -20.00
C GLU A 116 -3.83 10.10 -19.74
N ASP A 117 -4.10 11.12 -20.55
CA ASP A 117 -3.46 12.42 -20.41
C ASP A 117 -3.76 13.07 -19.05
N LYS A 118 -2.83 13.90 -18.57
CA LYS A 118 -2.85 14.49 -17.22
C LYS A 118 -4.09 15.35 -16.96
N GLU A 119 -4.76 15.82 -18.00
CA GLU A 119 -6.00 16.60 -17.94
C GLU A 119 -7.25 15.70 -17.83
N ALA A 120 -7.34 14.65 -18.64
CA ALA A 120 -8.39 13.63 -18.54
C ALA A 120 -8.42 12.98 -17.15
N ARG A 121 -7.24 12.74 -16.55
CA ARG A 121 -7.14 12.23 -15.17
C ARG A 121 -7.70 13.19 -14.12
N ARG A 122 -7.57 14.50 -14.31
CA ARG A 122 -8.11 15.51 -13.38
C ARG A 122 -9.63 15.61 -13.51
N GLU A 123 -10.13 15.54 -14.74
CA GLU A 123 -11.55 15.60 -15.02
C GLU A 123 -12.29 14.36 -14.48
N ARG A 124 -11.71 13.17 -14.64
CA ARG A 124 -12.23 11.93 -14.05
C ARG A 124 -12.32 11.99 -12.53
N LYS A 125 -11.25 12.43 -11.85
CA LYS A 125 -11.26 12.60 -10.38
C LYS A 125 -12.29 13.63 -9.91
N ARG A 126 -12.51 14.69 -10.70
CA ARG A 126 -13.52 15.70 -10.39
C ARG A 126 -14.93 15.12 -10.53
N ARG A 127 -15.19 14.34 -11.59
CA ARG A 127 -16.48 13.69 -11.84
C ARG A 127 -16.80 12.61 -10.81
N GLU A 128 -15.83 11.75 -10.47
CA GLU A 128 -15.98 10.74 -9.41
C GLU A 128 -16.19 11.39 -8.03
N GLY A 129 -15.47 12.48 -7.74
CA GLY A 129 -15.63 13.24 -6.51
C GLY A 129 -17.01 13.88 -6.38
N LEU A 130 -17.54 14.43 -7.47
CA LEU A 130 -18.86 15.05 -7.52
C LEU A 130 -19.99 14.02 -7.38
N LEU A 131 -19.85 12.85 -8.03
CA LEU A 131 -20.81 11.76 -7.92
C LEU A 131 -20.90 11.25 -6.48
N ARG A 132 -19.75 11.04 -5.83
CA ARG A 132 -19.69 10.64 -4.42
C ARG A 132 -20.27 11.68 -3.46
N GLN A 133 -20.27 12.96 -3.85
CA GLN A 133 -20.92 14.02 -3.07
C GLN A 133 -22.45 13.99 -3.24
N ALA A 134 -22.94 13.71 -4.45
CA ALA A 134 -24.36 13.55 -4.73
C ALA A 134 -24.95 12.33 -3.99
N ASP A 135 -24.24 11.20 -3.99
CA ASP A 135 -24.69 9.99 -3.29
C ASP A 135 -24.80 10.23 -1.78
N ARG A 136 -23.80 10.88 -1.16
CA ARG A 136 -23.87 11.27 0.26
C ARG A 136 -25.01 12.24 0.56
N GLN A 137 -25.39 13.11 -0.38
CA GLN A 137 -26.54 13.99 -0.19
C GLN A 137 -27.87 13.24 -0.30
N LYS A 138 -27.97 12.27 -1.23
CA LYS A 138 -29.14 11.39 -1.34
C LYS A 138 -29.33 10.53 -0.10
N GLU A 139 -28.29 9.84 0.35
CA GLU A 139 -28.32 9.05 1.59
C GLU A 139 -28.76 9.89 2.80
N LYS A 140 -28.25 11.13 2.90
CA LYS A 140 -28.64 12.05 3.97
C LYS A 140 -30.08 12.54 3.86
N ALA A 141 -30.59 12.71 2.63
CA ALA A 141 -31.99 13.07 2.39
C ALA A 141 -32.94 11.90 2.70
N GLU A 142 -32.59 10.68 2.29
CA GLU A 142 -33.33 9.46 2.59
C GLU A 142 -33.36 9.17 4.10
N ALA A 143 -32.22 9.31 4.79
CA ALA A 143 -32.18 9.18 6.25
C ALA A 143 -33.05 10.21 6.97
N ARG A 144 -33.16 11.43 6.42
CA ARG A 144 -34.04 12.48 6.97
C ARG A 144 -35.51 12.18 6.74
N LEU A 145 -35.86 11.61 5.58
CA LEU A 145 -37.22 11.20 5.25
C LEU A 145 -37.68 10.02 6.11
N LEU A 146 -36.81 9.02 6.28
CA LEU A 146 -37.07 7.86 7.13
C LEU A 146 -37.29 8.28 8.60
N LYS A 147 -36.50 9.25 9.08
CA LYS A 147 -36.69 9.82 10.42
C LYS A 147 -38.04 10.52 10.57
N GLN A 148 -38.49 11.25 9.55
CA GLN A 148 -39.81 11.90 9.56
C GLN A 148 -40.97 10.90 9.54
N GLN A 149 -40.84 9.79 8.79
CA GLN A 149 -41.83 8.70 8.81
C GLN A 149 -41.90 8.02 10.18
N GLN A 150 -40.74 7.71 10.80
CA GLN A 150 -40.70 7.15 12.15
C GLN A 150 -41.30 8.08 13.21
N GLU A 151 -41.17 9.40 13.05
CA GLU A 151 -41.80 10.40 13.92
C GLU A 151 -43.32 10.50 13.70
N GLN A 152 -43.81 10.25 12.48
CA GLN A 152 -45.24 10.20 12.17
C GLN A 152 -45.91 8.91 12.64
N ASP A 153 -45.25 7.76 12.47
CA ASP A 153 -45.76 6.45 12.91
C ASP A 153 -45.85 6.38 14.45
N GLN A 154 -44.91 7.02 15.17
CA GLN A 154 -44.98 7.14 16.64
C GLN A 154 -46.12 8.04 17.14
N GLN A 155 -46.67 8.93 16.28
CA GLN A 155 -47.82 9.76 16.62
C GLN A 155 -49.16 9.10 16.25
N GLN A 156 -49.15 7.97 15.53
CA GLN A 156 -50.34 7.26 15.06
C GLN A 156 -50.65 5.95 15.79
N THR A 157 -50.03 5.63 16.93
CA THR A 157 -50.52 4.58 17.84
C THR A 157 -51.58 5.14 18.79
N PRO A 158 -52.90 4.98 18.55
CA PRO A 158 -53.91 5.32 19.53
C PRO A 158 -53.90 4.32 20.68
N SER A 159 -53.83 4.86 21.89
CA SER A 159 -54.16 4.15 23.13
C SER A 159 -55.61 3.68 23.09
N SER A 160 -55.86 2.41 22.79
CA SER A 160 -57.16 1.77 23.00
C SER A 160 -57.08 0.82 24.18
N THR A 161 -57.19 1.37 25.40
CA THR A 161 -57.65 0.67 26.60
C THR A 161 -58.38 1.65 27.52
N GLU A 162 -59.65 1.89 27.24
CA GLU A 162 -60.70 2.40 28.13
C GLU A 162 -61.95 1.58 27.76
N SER A 163 -62.78 1.01 28.62
CA SER A 163 -62.89 0.97 30.08
C SER A 163 -63.86 -0.17 30.39
N THR A 164 -63.54 -1.03 31.36
CA THR A 164 -64.54 -1.90 32.00
C THR A 164 -64.41 -1.73 33.51
N ASN A 165 -65.35 -0.98 34.09
CA ASN A 165 -65.90 -1.15 35.43
C ASN A 165 -67.15 -0.29 35.56
#